data_AF-A0A9C9SLN2-F1
#
_entry.id   AF-A0A9C9SLN2-F1
#
_cell.length_a   1.000
_cell.length_b   1.000
_cell.length_c   1.000
_cell.angle_alpha   90.00
_cell.angle_beta   90.00
_cell.angle_gamma   90.00
#
_symmetry.space_group_name_H-M   'P 1'
#
loop_
_entity.id
_entity.type
_entity.pdbx_description
1 polymer ?
#
loop_
_entity_poly.entity_id
_entity_poly.type
_entity_poly.pdbx_seq_one_letter_code
_entity_poly.pdbx_strand_id
1 'polypeptide(L)'
;MRRGFTIIEIMVVVVIIGILASIALFQYNKIIDKAKIVSLKANMHSLEISIELYATDNGGNYPRNSDTTGLGEYLFKNIKNPYDNSPHWLTTSDPAEIGEVLLWTDAAGSHYSIKGMGKGGYIDLEYDR
;
A
#
# COMPACT_ATOMS: atom_id res chain seq x y z
N MET A 1 -33.04 48.81 -11.43
CA MET A 1 -33.31 48.22 -10.10
C MET A 1 -32.45 46.98 -9.93
N ARG A 2 -31.44 47.00 -9.04
CA ARG A 2 -30.64 45.81 -8.72
C ARG A 2 -31.46 44.94 -7.75
N ARG A 3 -31.87 43.74 -8.17
CA ARG A 3 -32.40 42.73 -7.25
C ARG A 3 -31.23 42.21 -6.41
N GLY A 4 -31.26 42.50 -5.11
CA GLY A 4 -30.34 41.91 -4.14
C GLY A 4 -30.82 40.53 -3.74
N PHE A 5 -29.89 39.59 -3.55
CA PHE A 5 -30.18 38.28 -2.97
C PHE A 5 -30.72 38.42 -1.55
N THR A 6 -31.64 37.54 -1.18
CA THR A 6 -32.20 37.54 0.17
C THR A 6 -31.25 36.84 1.14
N ILE A 7 -31.20 37.30 2.39
CA ILE A 7 -30.37 36.65 3.43
C ILE A 7 -30.84 35.20 3.67
N ILE A 8 -32.14 34.95 3.56
CA ILE A 8 -32.69 33.60 3.73
C ILE A 8 -32.25 32.63 2.62
N GLU A 9 -32.05 33.11 1.38
CA GLU A 9 -31.46 32.31 0.30
C GLU A 9 -30.03 31.88 0.65
N ILE A 10 -29.22 32.78 1.21
CA ILE A 10 -27.86 32.42 1.61
C ILE A 10 -27.86 31.50 2.84
N MET A 11 -28.77 31.69 3.79
CA MET A 11 -28.88 30.85 4.99
C MET A 11 -29.25 29.39 4.67
N VAL A 12 -30.26 29.17 3.82
CA VAL A 12 -30.64 27.79 3.46
C VAL A 12 -29.53 27.09 2.66
N VAL A 13 -28.80 27.85 1.82
CA VAL A 13 -27.69 27.32 1.04
C VAL A 13 -26.53 26.86 1.94
N VAL A 14 -26.12 27.67 2.92
CA VAL A 14 -25.02 27.25 3.82
C VAL A 14 -25.41 26.07 4.71
N VAL A 15 -26.68 25.96 5.12
CA VAL A 15 -27.19 24.81 5.88
C VAL A 15 -27.13 23.54 5.03
N ILE A 16 -27.62 23.58 3.78
CA ILE A 16 -27.58 22.43 2.88
C ILE A 16 -26.13 22.02 2.57
N ILE A 17 -25.24 22.98 2.29
CA ILE A 17 -23.82 22.71 2.05
C ILE A 17 -23.17 22.07 3.29
N GLY A 18 -23.50 22.52 4.51
CA GLY A 18 -22.98 21.94 5.76
C GLY A 18 -23.37 20.48 5.97
N ILE A 19 -24.62 20.12 5.63
CA ILE A 19 -25.11 18.73 5.70
C ILE A 19 -24.37 17.86 4.67
N LEU A 20 -24.28 18.33 3.42
CA LEU A 20 -23.60 17.58 2.35
C LEU A 20 -22.11 17.39 2.64
N ALA A 21 -21.44 18.42 3.15
CA ALA A 21 -20.03 18.36 3.52
C ALA A 21 -19.77 17.32 4.61
N SER A 22 -20.65 17.22 5.61
CA SER A 22 -20.51 16.26 6.72
C SER A 22 -20.56 14.80 6.25
N ILE A 23 -21.43 14.47 5.29
CA ILE A 23 -21.54 13.10 4.74
C ILE A 23 -20.33 12.76 3.87
N ALA A 24 -19.83 13.73 3.09
CA ALA A 24 -18.71 13.52 2.18
C ALA A 24 -17.42 13.08 2.91
N LEU A 25 -17.16 13.61 4.11
CA LEU A 25 -15.97 13.29 4.90
C LEU A 25 -15.87 11.79 5.28
N PHE A 26 -16.98 11.17 5.69
CA PHE A 26 -16.98 9.76 6.08
C PHE A 26 -16.72 8.82 4.89
N GLN A 27 -17.27 9.16 3.72
CA GLN A 27 -17.06 8.38 2.51
C GLN A 27 -15.61 8.52 1.99
N TYR A 28 -15.04 9.72 2.08
CA TYR A 28 -13.68 10.00 1.63
C TYR A 28 -12.63 9.14 2.34
N ASN A 29 -12.70 9.01 3.67
CA ASN A 29 -11.74 8.21 4.44
C ASN A 29 -11.73 6.73 4.03
N LYS A 30 -12.91 6.15 3.74
CA LYS A 30 -13.02 4.75 3.28
C LYS A 30 -12.40 4.55 1.90
N ILE A 31 -12.51 5.54 1.01
CA ILE A 31 -11.92 5.47 -0.33
C ILE A 31 -10.39 5.53 -0.23
N ILE A 32 -9.85 6.42 0.61
CA ILE A 32 -8.40 6.50 0.85
C ILE A 32 -7.87 5.17 1.40
N ASP A 33 -8.51 4.62 2.43
CA ASP A 33 -8.08 3.34 3.01
C ASP A 33 -8.03 2.22 1.96
N LYS A 34 -9.04 2.15 1.07
CA LYS A 34 -9.05 1.20 -0.05
C LYS A 34 -7.91 1.47 -1.04
N ALA A 35 -7.67 2.73 -1.39
CA ALA A 35 -6.57 3.10 -2.27
C ALA A 35 -5.20 2.71 -1.68
N LYS A 36 -5.03 2.87 -0.36
CA LYS A 36 -3.81 2.45 0.36
C LYS A 36 -3.60 0.94 0.31
N ILE A 37 -4.66 0.14 0.49
CA ILE A 37 -4.59 -1.33 0.35
C ILE A 37 -4.20 -1.72 -1.08
N VAL A 38 -4.77 -1.07 -2.09
CA VAL A 38 -4.41 -1.32 -3.50
C VAL A 38 -2.95 -0.96 -3.76
N SER A 39 -2.48 0.17 -3.24
CA SER A 39 -1.07 0.57 -3.35
C SER A 39 -0.14 -0.42 -2.62
N LEU A 40 -0.54 -0.96 -1.47
CA LEU A 40 0.23 -1.98 -0.77
C LEU A 40 0.37 -3.24 -1.64
N LYS A 41 -0.73 -3.71 -2.25
CA LYS A 41 -0.68 -4.83 -3.18
C LYS A 41 0.21 -4.55 -4.40
N ALA A 42 0.22 -3.31 -4.90
CA ALA A 42 1.10 -2.90 -5.99
C ALA A 42 2.59 -2.94 -5.57
N ASN A 43 2.90 -2.56 -4.32
CA ASN A 43 4.25 -2.70 -3.77
C ASN A 43 4.66 -4.17 -3.66
N MET A 44 3.77 -5.04 -3.20
CA MET A 44 4.01 -6.49 -3.14
C MET A 44 4.27 -7.09 -4.52
N HIS A 45 3.51 -6.68 -5.53
CA HIS A 45 3.74 -7.12 -6.92
C HIS A 45 5.04 -6.56 -7.52
N SER A 46 5.40 -5.32 -7.18
CA SER A 46 6.71 -4.79 -7.56
C SER A 46 7.85 -5.61 -6.94
N LEU A 47 7.70 -6.01 -5.68
CA LEU A 47 8.66 -6.89 -5.00
C LEU A 47 8.74 -8.26 -5.68
N GLU A 48 7.60 -8.84 -6.08
CA GLU A 48 7.52 -10.08 -6.85
C GLU A 48 8.37 -10.01 -8.13
N ILE A 49 8.23 -8.93 -8.91
CA ILE A 49 9.02 -8.73 -10.14
C ILE A 49 10.52 -8.65 -9.82
N SER A 50 10.90 -7.94 -8.75
CA SER A 50 12.30 -7.85 -8.32
C SER A 50 12.86 -9.22 -7.90
N ILE A 51 12.04 -10.06 -7.26
CA ILE A 51 12.41 -11.42 -6.84
C ILE A 51 12.61 -12.34 -8.04
N GLU A 52 11.71 -12.31 -9.02
CA GLU A 52 11.84 -13.13 -10.24
C GLU A 52 13.05 -12.69 -11.08
N LEU A 53 13.34 -11.39 -11.12
CA LEU A 53 14.55 -10.88 -11.76
C LEU A 53 15.83 -11.35 -11.03
N TYR A 54 15.84 -11.30 -9.70
CA TYR A 54 16.93 -11.87 -8.90
C TYR A 54 17.12 -13.35 -9.19
N ALA A 55 16.05 -14.14 -9.21
CA ALA A 55 16.12 -15.58 -9.46
C ALA A 55 16.66 -15.89 -10.86
N THR A 56 16.32 -15.08 -11.87
CA THR A 56 16.83 -15.21 -13.23
C THR A 56 18.36 -15.09 -13.29
N ASP A 57 18.93 -14.13 -12.54
CA ASP A 57 20.37 -13.92 -12.51
C ASP A 57 21.11 -14.91 -11.60
N ASN A 58 20.42 -15.47 -10.60
CA ASN A 58 21.00 -16.34 -9.56
C ASN A 58 20.68 -17.83 -9.76
N GLY A 59 20.46 -18.24 -11.02
CA GLY A 59 20.32 -19.66 -11.39
C GLY A 59 19.05 -20.32 -10.86
N GLY A 60 17.96 -19.55 -10.73
CA GLY A 60 16.65 -20.01 -10.26
C GLY A 60 16.47 -19.99 -8.75
N ASN A 61 17.47 -19.52 -7.99
CA ASN A 61 17.38 -19.44 -6.54
C ASN A 61 16.76 -18.10 -6.11
N TYR A 62 15.75 -18.16 -5.27
CA TYR A 62 15.12 -16.98 -4.69
C TYR A 62 15.99 -16.36 -3.58
N PRO A 63 15.91 -15.03 -3.39
CA PRO A 63 16.67 -14.35 -2.36
C PRO A 63 16.22 -14.83 -0.97
N ARG A 64 17.19 -15.07 -0.10
CA ARG A 64 16.93 -15.54 1.25
C ARG A 64 16.46 -14.37 2.09
N ASN A 65 15.14 -14.28 2.27
CA ASN A 65 14.39 -13.20 2.94
C ASN A 65 14.51 -11.83 2.24
N SER A 66 13.80 -10.83 2.76
CA SER A 66 13.83 -9.44 2.30
C SER A 66 15.10 -8.67 2.69
N ASP A 67 16.25 -9.33 2.78
CA ASP A 67 17.54 -8.70 3.07
C ASP A 67 17.88 -7.72 1.94
N THR A 68 18.00 -6.45 2.32
CA THR A 68 18.38 -5.37 1.40
C THR A 68 19.79 -5.56 0.85
N THR A 69 20.61 -6.44 1.44
CA THR A 69 21.98 -6.71 1.02
C THR A 69 22.06 -7.48 -0.30
N GLY A 70 21.13 -8.43 -0.55
CA GLY A 70 21.12 -9.24 -1.79
C GLY A 70 20.07 -8.77 -2.80
N LEU A 71 18.90 -8.35 -2.32
CA LEU A 71 17.79 -7.90 -3.17
C LEU A 71 17.90 -6.43 -3.57
N GLY A 72 18.68 -5.63 -2.83
CA GLY A 72 18.68 -4.17 -2.92
C GLY A 72 18.95 -3.60 -4.30
N GLU A 73 19.76 -4.25 -5.13
CA GLU A 73 20.04 -3.81 -6.51
C GLU A 73 18.85 -4.01 -7.45
N TYR A 74 18.00 -4.99 -7.15
CA TYR A 74 16.81 -5.34 -7.93
C TYR A 74 15.55 -4.59 -7.48
N LEU A 75 15.60 -3.96 -6.30
CA LEU A 75 14.47 -3.21 -5.75
C LEU A 75 14.24 -1.89 -6.49
N PHE A 76 12.96 -1.56 -6.68
CA PHE A 76 12.55 -0.26 -7.18
C PHE A 76 12.85 0.83 -6.14
N LYS A 77 13.71 1.80 -6.50
CA LYS A 77 14.28 2.82 -5.60
C LYS A 77 13.29 3.85 -5.02
N ASN A 78 12.02 3.84 -5.43
CA ASN A 78 11.02 4.86 -5.06
C ASN A 78 9.72 4.28 -4.49
N ILE A 79 9.73 3.01 -4.09
CA ILE A 79 8.60 2.46 -3.35
C ILE A 79 8.59 3.04 -1.94
N LYS A 80 7.40 3.37 -1.45
CA LYS A 80 7.15 3.91 -0.12
C LYS A 80 5.98 3.19 0.51
N ASN A 81 5.91 3.26 1.83
CA ASN A 81 4.78 2.75 2.56
C ASN A 81 3.54 3.62 2.24
N PRO A 82 2.43 3.04 1.77
CA PRO A 82 1.27 3.79 1.33
C PRO A 82 0.47 4.42 2.47
N TYR A 83 0.72 4.04 3.73
CA TYR A 83 -0.03 4.53 4.88
C TYR A 83 0.54 5.81 5.48
N ASP A 84 1.86 5.93 5.54
CA ASP A 84 2.61 6.99 6.20
C ASP A 84 3.61 7.71 5.28
N ASN A 85 3.79 7.22 4.04
CA ASN A 85 4.77 7.70 3.06
C ASN A 85 6.23 7.58 3.51
N SER A 86 6.51 6.69 4.48
CA SER A 86 7.88 6.43 4.92
C SER A 86 8.65 5.61 3.87
N PRO A 87 10.00 5.72 3.86
CA PRO A 87 10.84 4.88 3.00
C PRO A 87 10.92 3.43 3.49
N HIS A 88 10.45 3.14 4.71
CA HIS A 88 10.45 1.81 5.31
C HIS A 88 9.16 1.08 4.89
N TRP A 89 9.22 0.41 3.74
CA TRP A 89 8.12 -0.38 3.19
C TRP A 89 8.43 -1.88 3.14
N LEU A 90 9.70 -2.25 3.30
CA LEU A 90 10.19 -3.63 3.28
C LEU A 90 10.82 -3.93 4.65
N THR A 91 10.43 -5.04 5.26
CA THR A 91 10.94 -5.52 6.55
C THR A 91 11.53 -6.92 6.42
N THR A 92 12.51 -7.26 7.24
CA THR A 92 13.14 -8.59 7.30
C THR A 92 12.54 -9.49 8.39
N SER A 93 11.68 -8.93 9.23
CA SER A 93 10.93 -9.63 10.28
C SER A 93 9.43 -9.57 9.99
N ASP A 94 8.61 -10.26 10.78
CA ASP A 94 7.16 -10.13 10.67
C ASP A 94 6.74 -8.64 10.64
N PRO A 95 5.89 -8.22 9.68
CA PRO A 95 5.43 -6.84 9.57
C PRO A 95 4.79 -6.38 10.88
N ALA A 96 5.36 -5.33 11.47
CA ALA A 96 4.88 -4.74 12.72
C ALA A 96 4.03 -3.50 12.45
N GLU A 97 4.29 -2.81 11.33
CA GLU A 97 3.60 -1.59 10.94
C GLU A 97 2.75 -1.77 9.69
N ILE A 98 1.64 -1.01 9.62
CA ILE A 98 0.77 -1.02 8.45
C ILE A 98 1.51 -0.50 7.22
N GLY A 99 1.39 -1.21 6.11
CA GLY A 99 2.04 -0.90 4.83
C GLY A 99 3.41 -1.52 4.63
N GLU A 100 3.95 -2.21 5.64
CA GLU A 100 5.15 -3.01 5.50
C GLU A 100 4.88 -4.29 4.73
N VAL A 101 5.89 -4.73 4.00
CA VAL A 101 5.93 -5.98 3.24
C VAL A 101 7.13 -6.81 3.69
N LEU A 102 6.92 -8.11 3.84
CA LEU A 102 7.92 -9.11 4.16
C LEU A 102 8.01 -10.10 3.00
N LEU A 103 9.23 -10.46 2.64
CA LEU A 103 9.51 -11.64 1.83
C LEU A 103 10.02 -12.75 2.75
N TRP A 104 9.38 -13.89 2.68
CA TRP A 104 9.91 -15.13 3.23
C TRP A 104 10.27 -16.09 2.10
N THR A 105 11.38 -16.78 2.24
CA THR A 105 11.80 -17.84 1.31
C THR A 105 12.13 -19.09 2.12
N ASP A 106 11.87 -20.26 1.54
CA ASP A 106 12.22 -21.53 2.18
C ASP A 106 13.74 -21.71 2.34
N ALA A 107 14.17 -22.69 3.13
CA ALA A 107 15.60 -22.93 3.33
C ALA A 107 16.32 -23.37 2.04
N ALA A 108 15.57 -23.83 1.03
CA ALA A 108 16.07 -24.30 -0.24
C ALA A 108 16.16 -23.21 -1.32
N GLY A 109 15.61 -22.00 -1.07
CA GLY A 109 15.49 -20.94 -2.07
C GLY A 109 14.58 -21.30 -3.25
N SER A 110 13.68 -22.27 -3.07
CA SER A 110 12.82 -22.82 -4.15
C SER A 110 11.40 -22.24 -4.12
N HIS A 111 10.92 -21.84 -2.94
CA HIS A 111 9.60 -21.20 -2.78
C HIS A 111 9.74 -19.91 -1.99
N TYR A 112 8.94 -18.92 -2.36
CA TYR A 112 8.84 -17.67 -1.64
C TYR A 112 7.38 -17.31 -1.36
N SER A 113 7.17 -16.51 -0.32
CA SER A 113 5.88 -15.97 0.09
C SER A 113 6.04 -14.49 0.41
N ILE A 114 5.11 -13.66 -0.07
CA ILE A 114 5.10 -12.23 0.19
C ILE A 114 3.94 -11.91 1.12
N LYS A 115 4.24 -11.32 2.28
CA LYS A 115 3.25 -10.92 3.28
C LYS A 115 3.24 -9.41 3.46
N GLY A 116 2.10 -8.78 3.30
CA GLY A 116 1.89 -7.36 3.55
C GLY A 116 1.03 -7.11 4.79
N MET A 117 1.27 -6.03 5.53
CA MET A 117 0.40 -5.60 6.62
C MET A 117 -0.60 -4.57 6.13
N GLY A 118 -1.85 -4.94 5.95
CA GLY A 118 -2.94 -4.00 5.70
C GLY A 118 -3.53 -3.46 7.01
N LYS A 119 -4.29 -2.36 6.92
CA LYS A 119 -5.12 -1.86 8.04
C LYS A 119 -6.12 -2.91 8.58
N GLY A 120 -6.49 -3.89 7.76
CA GLY A 120 -7.37 -5.00 8.11
C GLY A 120 -6.66 -6.28 8.58
N GLY A 121 -5.34 -6.24 8.75
CA GLY A 121 -4.50 -7.40 9.09
C GLY A 121 -3.61 -7.84 7.94
N TYR A 122 -3.06 -9.05 8.06
CA TYR A 122 -2.15 -9.61 7.07
C TYR A 122 -2.83 -9.86 5.73
N ILE A 123 -2.10 -9.53 4.67
CA ILE A 123 -2.44 -9.79 3.28
C ILE A 123 -1.31 -10.65 2.74
N ASP A 124 -1.60 -11.92 2.51
CA ASP A 124 -0.63 -12.86 1.97
C ASP A 124 -0.82 -12.97 0.45
N LEU A 125 0.29 -12.89 -0.29
CA LEU A 125 0.40 -13.37 -1.66
C LEU A 125 1.24 -14.63 -1.59
N GLU A 126 0.55 -15.76 -1.51
CA GLU A 126 1.17 -17.07 -1.61
C GLU A 126 1.27 -17.45 -3.07
N TYR A 127 2.48 -17.76 -3.51
CA TYR A 127 2.76 -18.13 -4.88
C TYR A 127 3.04 -19.63 -4.93
N ASP A 128 2.04 -20.39 -5.38
CA ASP A 128 2.08 -21.84 -5.55
C ASP A 128 2.46 -22.14 -7.01
N ARG A 129 3.66 -22.70 -7.24
CA ARG A 129 4.07 -23.28 -8.54
C ARG A 129 4.33 -24.76 -8.37
#